data_AF-A0AAN9DDU8-F1
#
_entry.id   AF-A0AAN9DDU8-F1
#
_cell.length_a   1.000
_cell.length_b   1.000
_cell.length_c   1.000
_cell.angle_alpha   90.00
_cell.angle_beta   90.00
_cell.angle_gamma   90.00
#
_symmetry.space_group_name_H-M   'P 1'
#
loop_
_entity.id
_entity.type
_entity.pdbx_description
1 polymer ?
#
loop_
_entity_poly.entity_id
_entity_poly.type
_entity_poly.pdbx_seq_one_letter_code
_entity_poly.pdbx_strand_id
1 'polypeptide(L)'
;MLLTCPLCPAKIIHLRHHLRSQNQIEDGEERKVLLRLPRGRIKLRNTRCPQCGITYDNVERHFKSGHPKLTGKMVKLLTKELHKKVAEEQLKLIRDRQQLDPPVLSALDVPVESPLAIPEECLQLLGRF
;
A
#
# COMPACT_ATOMS: atom_id res chain seq x y z
N MET A 1 -12.00 -25.18 8.22
CA MET A 1 -12.49 -24.43 7.03
C MET A 1 -11.29 -24.09 6.16
N LEU A 2 -11.28 -24.55 4.90
CA LEU A 2 -10.21 -24.22 3.94
C LEU A 2 -10.43 -22.81 3.38
N LEU A 3 -9.36 -22.03 3.27
CA LEU A 3 -9.36 -20.71 2.63
C LEU A 3 -8.56 -20.78 1.33
N THR A 4 -9.06 -20.12 0.29
CA THR A 4 -8.28 -19.91 -0.94
C THR A 4 -7.23 -18.83 -0.68
N CYS A 5 -5.98 -19.09 -1.04
CA CYS A 5 -4.93 -18.08 -0.98
C CYS A 5 -5.24 -16.96 -1.98
N PRO A 6 -5.09 -15.67 -1.61
CA PRO A 6 -5.30 -14.57 -2.54
C PRO A 6 -4.16 -14.40 -3.56
N LEU A 7 -3.00 -15.04 -3.35
CA LEU A 7 -1.80 -14.89 -4.18
C LEU A 7 -1.51 -16.10 -5.07
N CYS A 8 -2.06 -17.28 -4.75
CA CYS A 8 -1.79 -18.51 -5.47
C CYS A 8 -3.04 -19.41 -5.47
N PRO A 9 -3.13 -20.44 -6.33
CA PRO A 9 -4.33 -21.27 -6.47
C PRO A 9 -4.59 -22.23 -5.28
N ALA A 10 -3.74 -22.23 -4.25
CA ALA A 10 -3.81 -23.17 -3.15
C ALA A 10 -5.01 -22.95 -2.20
N LYS A 11 -5.55 -24.06 -1.66
CA LYS A 11 -6.56 -24.09 -0.59
C LYS A 11 -5.90 -24.52 0.72
N ILE A 12 -6.04 -23.72 1.77
CA ILE A 12 -5.15 -23.78 2.93
C ILE A 12 -5.92 -23.61 4.23
N ILE A 13 -5.54 -24.37 5.24
CA ILE A 13 -6.07 -24.22 6.61
C ILE A 13 -5.35 -23.05 7.31
N HIS A 14 -4.02 -23.07 7.30
CA HIS A 14 -3.17 -22.09 7.98
C HIS A 14 -2.65 -21.01 7.02
N LEU A 15 -3.54 -20.15 6.53
CA LEU A 15 -3.20 -19.10 5.58
C LEU A 15 -2.06 -18.18 6.07
N ARG A 16 -2.00 -17.85 7.36
CA ARG A 16 -0.92 -17.03 7.93
C ARG A 16 0.46 -17.64 7.73
N HIS A 17 0.60 -18.93 8.02
CA HIS A 17 1.86 -19.65 7.87
C HIS A 17 2.23 -19.73 6.39
N HIS A 18 1.28 -20.08 5.53
CA HIS A 18 1.49 -20.13 4.08
C HIS A 18 1.93 -18.79 3.47
N LEU A 19 1.33 -17.67 3.88
CA LEU A 19 1.75 -16.36 3.41
C LEU A 19 3.21 -16.05 3.76
N ARG A 20 3.70 -16.51 4.92
CA ARG A 20 5.10 -16.37 5.32
C ARG A 20 6.01 -17.32 4.56
N SER A 21 5.74 -18.63 4.60
CA SER A 21 6.68 -19.63 4.12
C SER A 21 6.68 -19.80 2.61
N GLN A 22 5.54 -19.62 1.94
CA GLN A 22 5.42 -19.87 0.50
C GLN A 22 5.41 -18.59 -0.33
N ASN A 23 4.79 -17.52 0.20
CA ASN A 23 4.71 -16.23 -0.51
C ASN A 23 5.70 -15.19 0.02
N GLN A 24 6.52 -15.54 1.03
CA GLN A 24 7.57 -14.68 1.57
C GLN A 24 7.06 -13.29 2.03
N ILE A 25 5.80 -13.22 2.48
CA ILE A 25 5.22 -11.98 3.01
C ILE A 25 5.70 -11.82 4.46
N GLU A 26 6.78 -11.07 4.65
CA GLU A 26 7.39 -10.78 5.94
C GLU A 26 6.71 -9.64 6.68
N ASP A 27 6.20 -8.66 5.94
CA ASP A 27 5.54 -7.51 6.52
C ASP A 27 4.29 -7.87 7.32
N GLY A 28 4.14 -7.22 8.48
CA GLY A 28 3.02 -7.40 9.38
C GLY A 28 1.72 -6.85 8.83
N GLU A 29 1.76 -5.72 8.13
CA GLU A 29 0.60 -4.98 7.65
C GLU A 29 0.03 -5.60 6.37
N GLU A 30 0.89 -5.88 5.39
CA GLU A 30 0.56 -6.56 4.13
C GLU A 30 -0.13 -7.88 4.43
N ARG A 31 0.45 -8.66 5.35
CA ARG A 31 -0.12 -9.94 5.78
C ARG A 31 -1.49 -9.78 6.44
N LYS A 32 -1.73 -8.72 7.21
CA LYS A 32 -3.06 -8.47 7.82
C LYS A 32 -4.12 -8.22 6.74
N VAL A 33 -3.78 -7.50 5.68
CA VAL A 33 -4.70 -7.26 4.54
C VAL A 33 -5.01 -8.59 3.84
N LEU A 34 -3.99 -9.36 3.49
CA LEU A 34 -4.13 -10.65 2.80
C LEU A 34 -4.90 -11.71 3.62
N LEU A 35 -4.82 -11.66 4.96
CA LEU A 35 -5.60 -12.53 5.83
C LEU A 35 -7.10 -12.18 5.90
N ARG A 36 -7.45 -10.90 5.69
CA ARG A 36 -8.84 -10.41 5.73
C ARG A 36 -9.58 -10.64 4.42
N LEU A 37 -8.87 -10.55 3.29
CA LEU A 37 -9.42 -10.65 1.94
C LEU A 37 -10.25 -11.93 1.69
N PRO A 38 -9.74 -13.16 1.87
CA PRO A 38 -10.51 -14.38 1.58
C PRO A 38 -11.68 -14.60 2.55
N ARG A 39 -11.71 -13.87 3.67
CA ARG A 39 -12.81 -13.90 4.65
C ARG A 39 -13.87 -12.84 4.38
N GLY A 40 -13.69 -12.01 3.35
CA GLY A 40 -14.57 -10.87 3.07
C GLY A 40 -14.61 -9.84 4.20
N ARG A 41 -13.51 -9.68 4.96
CA ARG A 41 -13.41 -8.76 6.10
C ARG A 41 -12.64 -7.49 5.78
N ILE A 42 -12.60 -7.11 4.50
CA ILE A 42 -12.04 -5.83 4.07
C ILE A 42 -13.11 -4.76 4.25
N LYS A 43 -12.75 -3.63 4.85
CA LYS A 43 -13.71 -2.53 5.08
C LYS A 43 -13.93 -1.78 3.78
N LEU A 44 -15.17 -1.77 3.26
CA LEU A 44 -15.58 -1.03 2.06
C LEU A 44 -16.14 0.36 2.41
N ARG A 45 -15.39 1.15 3.19
CA ARG A 45 -15.78 2.52 3.54
C ARG A 45 -15.47 3.46 2.38
N ASN A 46 -16.29 4.50 2.19
CA ASN A 46 -16.12 5.49 1.13
C ASN A 46 -15.84 4.86 -0.24
N THR A 47 -16.50 3.75 -0.54
CA THR A 47 -16.28 3.00 -1.77
C THR A 47 -17.28 3.45 -2.83
N ARG A 48 -16.81 3.63 -4.06
CA ARG A 48 -17.66 4.01 -5.20
C ARG A 48 -18.46 2.81 -5.68
N CYS A 49 -19.78 2.94 -5.77
CA CYS A 49 -20.65 1.91 -6.32
C CYS A 49 -20.35 1.71 -7.81
N PRO A 50 -20.07 0.48 -8.28
CA PRO A 50 -19.79 0.22 -9.70
C PRO A 50 -21.01 0.41 -10.61
N GLN A 51 -22.22 0.36 -10.04
CA GLN A 51 -23.47 0.41 -10.82
C GLN A 51 -23.97 1.85 -11.03
N CYS A 52 -23.86 2.71 -10.02
CA CYS A 52 -24.36 4.10 -10.09
C CYS A 52 -23.25 5.16 -9.97
N GLY A 53 -22.02 4.77 -9.68
CA GLY A 53 -20.88 5.68 -9.58
C GLY A 53 -20.88 6.58 -8.34
N ILE A 54 -21.83 6.41 -7.41
CA ILE A 54 -21.92 7.20 -6.18
C ILE A 54 -21.12 6.53 -5.06
N THR A 55 -20.45 7.34 -4.25
CA THR A 55 -19.67 6.87 -3.10
C THR A 55 -20.56 6.66 -1.88
N TYR A 56 -20.39 5.54 -1.19
CA TYR A 56 -21.12 5.24 0.04
C TYR A 56 -20.19 4.73 1.14
N ASP A 57 -20.55 5.03 2.39
CA ASP A 57 -19.91 4.48 3.59
C ASP A 57 -20.11 2.97 3.74
N ASN A 58 -21.27 2.48 3.28
CA ASN A 58 -21.64 1.07 3.34
C ASN A 58 -22.27 0.64 2.00
N VAL A 59 -21.40 0.34 1.03
CA VAL A 59 -21.82 -0.09 -0.30
C VAL A 59 -22.58 -1.42 -0.27
N GLU A 60 -22.29 -2.31 0.69
CA GLU A 60 -23.02 -3.59 0.81
C GLU A 60 -24.49 -3.39 1.17
N ARG A 61 -24.78 -2.44 2.06
CA ARG A 61 -26.16 -2.06 2.38
C ARG A 61 -26.82 -1.39 1.18
N HIS A 62 -26.09 -0.51 0.49
CA HIS A 62 -26.57 0.16 -0.72
C HIS A 62 -26.94 -0.84 -1.82
N PHE A 63 -26.19 -1.92 -2.04
CA PHE A 63 -26.56 -2.93 -3.03
C PHE A 63 -27.91 -3.60 -2.73
N LYS A 64 -28.28 -3.74 -1.46
CA LYS A 64 -29.56 -4.35 -1.06
C LYS A 64 -30.75 -3.42 -1.22
N SER A 65 -30.57 -2.12 -0.98
CA SER A 65 -31.68 -1.15 -0.99
C SER A 65 -31.75 -0.30 -2.26
N GLY A 66 -30.60 0.05 -2.85
CA GLY A 66 -30.50 0.98 -4.00
C GLY A 66 -30.59 0.32 -5.37
N HIS A 67 -30.44 -1.01 -5.45
CA HIS A 67 -30.44 -1.74 -6.72
C HIS A 67 -31.34 -2.99 -6.67
N PRO A 68 -32.67 -2.82 -6.81
CA PRO A 68 -33.62 -3.93 -6.75
C PRO A 68 -33.41 -4.97 -7.87
N LYS A 69 -32.73 -4.58 -8.96
CA LYS A 69 -32.39 -5.47 -10.08
C LYS A 69 -31.19 -6.38 -9.80
N LEU A 70 -30.40 -6.13 -8.74
CA LEU A 70 -29.27 -6.98 -8.42
C LEU A 70 -29.73 -8.23 -7.66
N THR A 71 -29.50 -9.39 -8.26
CA THR A 71 -29.71 -10.66 -7.58
C THR A 71 -28.71 -10.86 -6.45
N GLY A 72 -29.05 -11.66 -5.44
CA GLY A 72 -28.13 -11.95 -4.33
C GLY A 72 -26.78 -12.57 -4.79
N LYS A 73 -26.76 -13.28 -5.94
CA LYS A 73 -25.52 -13.78 -6.55
C LYS A 73 -24.67 -12.63 -7.12
N MET A 74 -25.29 -11.69 -7.83
CA MET A 74 -24.60 -10.51 -8.38
C MET A 74 -24.04 -9.64 -7.26
N VAL A 75 -24.81 -9.40 -6.19
CA VAL A 75 -24.34 -8.65 -5.02
C VAL A 75 -23.09 -9.30 -4.42
N LYS A 76 -23.08 -10.63 -4.24
CA LYS A 76 -21.90 -11.35 -3.72
C LYS A 76 -20.68 -11.20 -4.63
N LEU A 77 -20.86 -11.27 -5.95
CA LEU A 77 -19.78 -11.09 -6.92
C LEU A 77 -19.22 -9.67 -6.87
N LEU A 78 -20.09 -8.65 -6.92
CA LEU A 78 -19.70 -7.24 -6.83
C LEU A 78 -18.99 -6.93 -5.52
N THR A 79 -19.51 -7.41 -4.39
CA THR A 79 -18.86 -7.26 -3.08
C THR A 79 -17.48 -7.93 -3.05
N LYS A 80 -17.34 -9.12 -3.64
CA LYS A 80 -16.05 -9.81 -3.72
C LYS A 80 -15.04 -9.04 -4.57
N GLU A 81 -15.48 -8.49 -5.69
CA GLU A 81 -14.63 -7.65 -6.56
C GLU A 81 -14.22 -6.35 -5.85
N LEU A 82 -15.14 -5.69 -5.16
CA LEU A 82 -14.83 -4.49 -4.37
C LEU A 82 -13.84 -4.79 -3.25
N HIS A 83 -14.01 -5.90 -2.52
CA HIS A 83 -13.03 -6.32 -1.51
C HIS A 83 -11.64 -6.53 -2.12
N LYS A 84 -11.57 -7.08 -3.33
CA LYS A 84 -10.31 -7.28 -4.05
C LYS A 84 -9.68 -5.95 -4.42
N LYS A 85 -10.42 -5.03 -5.05
CA LYS A 85 -9.91 -3.70 -5.45
C LYS A 85 -9.41 -2.90 -4.25
N VAL A 86 -10.18 -2.82 -3.17
CA VAL A 86 -9.78 -2.09 -1.96
C VAL A 86 -8.56 -2.75 -1.30
N ALA A 87 -8.46 -4.09 -1.32
CA ALA A 87 -7.27 -4.76 -0.83
C ALA A 87 -6.04 -4.46 -1.71
N GLU A 88 -6.18 -4.46 -3.04
CA GLU A 88 -5.10 -4.10 -3.97
C GLU A 88 -4.59 -2.66 -3.72
N GLU A 89 -5.50 -1.70 -3.53
CA GLU A 89 -5.15 -0.32 -3.18
C GLU A 89 -4.41 -0.23 -1.83
N GLN A 90 -4.88 -0.94 -0.80
CA GLN A 90 -4.20 -1.01 0.50
C GLN A 90 -2.80 -1.61 0.39
N LEU A 91 -2.65 -2.69 -0.37
CA LEU A 91 -1.36 -3.34 -0.60
C LEU A 91 -0.40 -2.43 -1.36
N LYS A 92 -0.90 -1.69 -2.36
CA LYS A 92 -0.12 -0.70 -3.08
C LYS A 92 0.42 0.37 -2.13
N LEU A 93 -0.43 0.97 -1.30
CA LEU A 93 -0.01 1.99 -0.33
C LEU A 93 1.02 1.46 0.68
N ILE A 94 0.87 0.21 1.13
CA ILE A 94 1.83 -0.43 2.05
C ILE A 94 3.19 -0.60 1.36
N ARG A 95 3.19 -1.10 0.12
CA ARG A 95 4.42 -1.32 -0.66
C ARG A 95 5.11 -0.01 -1.03
N ASP A 96 4.34 0.99 -1.46
CA ASP A 96 4.84 2.34 -1.76
C ASP A 96 5.51 2.96 -0.52
N ARG A 97 4.98 2.71 0.68
CA ARG A 97 5.60 3.16 1.94
C ARG A 97 6.89 2.40 2.29
N GLN A 98 6.93 1.09 2.07
CA GLN A 98 8.10 0.26 2.36
C GLN A 98 9.27 0.56 1.41
N GLN A 99 8.97 1.02 0.19
CA GLN A 99 9.99 1.40 -0.77
C GLN A 99 10.72 2.72 -0.40
N LEU A 100 10.30 3.40 0.67
CA LEU A 100 10.88 4.68 1.12
C LEU A 100 12.08 4.54 2.08
N ASP A 101 12.62 3.35 2.34
CA ASP A 101 13.88 3.18 3.08
C ASP A 101 15.10 3.34 2.14
N PRO A 102 16.14 4.11 2.54
CA PRO A 102 16.36 5.51 2.14
C PRO A 102 17.24 5.67 0.89
N PRO A 103 17.33 6.88 0.27
CA PRO A 103 18.47 7.18 -0.58
C PRO A 103 19.73 6.90 0.24
N VAL A 104 20.60 6.05 -0.29
CA VAL A 104 21.91 5.76 0.29
C VAL A 104 22.68 7.07 0.27
N LEU A 105 22.64 7.84 1.36
CA LEU A 105 23.63 8.87 1.58
C LEU A 105 24.96 8.13 1.77
N SER A 106 25.80 8.25 0.75
CA SER A 106 27.14 7.72 0.79
C SER A 106 27.94 8.60 1.75
N ALA A 107 29.01 8.09 2.34
CA ALA A 107 29.96 8.91 3.11
C ALA A 107 30.65 10.02 2.27
N LEU A 108 30.26 10.19 1.01
CA LEU A 108 30.64 11.24 0.08
C LEU A 108 29.69 12.45 0.09
N ASP A 109 28.52 12.36 0.72
CA ASP A 109 27.53 13.46 0.79
C ASP A 109 27.79 14.42 1.96
N VAL A 110 29.03 14.45 2.47
CA VAL A 110 29.45 15.52 3.38
C VAL A 110 29.67 16.75 2.51
N PRO A 111 28.93 17.86 2.70
CA PRO A 111 29.40 19.12 2.15
C PRO A 111 30.78 19.34 2.77
N VAL A 112 31.83 19.29 1.94
CA VAL A 112 33.14 19.74 2.36
C VAL A 112 32.97 21.24 2.63
N GLU A 113 32.70 21.59 3.89
CA GLU A 113 32.96 22.93 4.38
C GLU A 113 34.47 23.10 4.21
N SER A 114 34.87 23.67 3.09
CA SER A 114 36.24 24.04 2.81
C SER A 114 36.52 25.30 3.65
N PRO A 115 37.30 25.24 4.74
CA PRO A 115 37.60 26.42 5.53
C PRO A 115 38.99 26.91 5.10
N LEU A 116 39.10 27.45 3.89
CA LEU A 116 40.25 28.26 3.49
C LEU A 116 39.80 29.38 2.54
N ALA A 117 38.85 30.19 2.99
CA ALA A 117 38.83 31.58 2.58
C ALA A 117 40.00 32.27 3.29
N ILE A 118 41.11 32.38 2.57
CA ILE A 118 42.21 33.29 2.93
C ILE A 118 41.58 34.69 3.04
N PRO A 119 41.75 35.43 4.15
CA PRO A 119 41.23 36.79 4.26
C PRO A 119 41.79 37.67 3.13
N GLU A 120 40.92 38.37 2.38
CA GLU A 120 41.31 39.29 1.30
C GLU A 120 42.22 40.44 1.78
N GLU A 121 42.31 40.68 3.09
CA GLU A 121 43.17 41.70 3.69
C GLU A 121 44.69 41.43 3.50
N CYS A 122 45.09 40.19 3.19
CA CYS A 122 46.51 39.84 3.01
C CYS A 122 47.03 40.01 1.57
N LEU A 123 46.16 40.23 0.57
CA LEU A 123 46.55 40.29 -0.85
C LEU A 123 46.79 41.73 -1.37
N GLN A 124 46.56 42.77 -0.56
CA GLN A 124 46.78 44.17 -0.96
C GLN A 124 48.12 44.77 -0.50
N LEU A 125 48.92 44.07 0.30
CA LEU A 125 50.18 44.61 0.86
C LEU A 125 51.48 44.10 0.21
N LEU A 126 51.41 43.25 -0.83
CA LEU A 126 52.60 42.71 -1.50
C LEU A 126 52.57 42.84 -3.03
N GLY A 127 52.17 43.99 -3.56
CA GLY A 127 52.41 44.23 -4.99
C GLY A 127 51.80 45.48 -5.61
N ARG A 128 52.34 46.66 -5.33
CA ARG A 128 52.67 47.65 -6.37
C ARG A 128 53.50 48.80 -5.80
N PHE A 129 54.55 49.11 -6.56
CA PHE A 129 55.36 50.34 -6.51
C PHE A 129 54.49 51.60 -6.59
#